data_AF-S4GJR2-F1
#
_entry.id   AF-S4GJR2-F1
#
_cell.length_a   1.000
_cell.length_b   1.000
_cell.length_c   1.000
_cell.angle_alpha   90.00
_cell.angle_beta   90.00
_cell.angle_gamma   90.00
#
_symmetry.space_group_name_H-M   'P 1'
#
loop_
_entity.id
_entity.type
_entity.pdbx_description
1 polymer ?
#
loop_
_entity_poly.entity_id
_entity_poly.type
_entity_poly.pdbx_seq_one_letter_code
_entity_poly.pdbx_strand_id
1 'polypeptide(L)'
;MINMNKLEKYKKEIGFRISILVLLCMVALLAVIIGNFYLKYKFPLKEDVTDYVVAFFIGLELVSVFYMSMLSRAYRNRDILEKMYTKETDERMILIRMKSGSNIIPIFSMVIVIVSLIVAYVSYEAFLTLIIVAFVQIIFSKLLKVYWSKKI
;
A
#
# COMPACT_ATOMS: atom_id res chain seq x y z
N MET A 1 -4.40 2.39 -31.89
CA MET A 1 -2.94 2.61 -31.76
C MET A 1 -2.73 3.70 -30.72
N ILE A 2 -2.17 3.38 -29.54
CA ILE A 2 -1.92 4.37 -28.50
C ILE A 2 -0.80 5.32 -28.95
N ASN A 3 -1.00 6.62 -28.77
CA ASN A 3 -0.01 7.63 -29.12
C ASN A 3 1.28 7.40 -28.30
N MET A 4 2.42 7.25 -28.99
CA MET A 4 3.72 6.94 -28.37
C MET A 4 4.10 7.93 -27.26
N ASN A 5 3.80 9.22 -27.44
CA ASN A 5 4.05 10.25 -26.43
C ASN A 5 3.25 10.06 -25.13
N LYS A 6 2.06 9.45 -25.19
CA LYS A 6 1.24 9.18 -23.99
C LYS A 6 1.80 7.97 -23.22
N LEU A 7 2.23 6.93 -23.94
CA LEU A 7 2.80 5.73 -23.34
C LEU A 7 4.15 6.01 -22.66
N GLU A 8 4.98 6.89 -23.23
CA GLU A 8 6.24 7.31 -22.61
C GLU A 8 6.03 8.13 -21.32
N LYS A 9 5.06 9.05 -21.32
CA LYS A 9 4.66 9.76 -20.09
C LYS A 9 4.20 8.78 -19.02
N TYR A 10 3.38 7.80 -19.39
CA TYR A 10 2.93 6.75 -18.48
C TYR A 10 4.08 5.89 -17.95
N LYS A 11 5.06 5.54 -18.79
CA LYS A 11 6.27 4.84 -18.37
C LYS A 11 7.03 5.63 -17.31
N LYS A 12 7.18 6.95 -17.50
CA LYS A 12 7.83 7.83 -16.51
C LYS A 12 7.06 7.86 -15.19
N GLU A 13 5.74 7.88 -15.24
CA GLU A 13 4.88 7.81 -14.06
C GLU A 13 5.05 6.48 -13.30
N ILE A 14 5.07 5.34 -13.99
CA ILE A 14 5.36 4.03 -13.38
C ILE A 14 6.75 4.01 -12.74
N GLY A 15 7.76 4.58 -13.41
CA GLY A 15 9.10 4.75 -12.83
C GLY A 15 9.10 5.57 -11.54
N PHE A 16 8.32 6.65 -11.50
CA PHE A 16 8.14 7.47 -10.29
C PHE A 16 7.44 6.70 -9.17
N ARG A 17 6.38 5.93 -9.49
CA ARG A 17 5.69 5.05 -8.53
C ARG A 17 6.65 3.99 -7.94
N ILE A 18 7.52 3.41 -8.76
CA ILE A 18 8.58 2.49 -8.31
C ILE A 18 9.55 3.21 -7.36
N SER A 19 9.99 4.42 -7.71
CA SER A 19 10.91 5.20 -6.87
C SER A 19 10.31 5.52 -5.49
N ILE A 20 9.00 5.82 -5.42
CA ILE A 20 8.29 6.01 -4.15
C ILE A 20 8.28 4.73 -3.32
N LEU A 21 8.00 3.57 -3.94
CA LEU A 21 8.02 2.29 -3.24
C LEU A 21 9.42 1.96 -2.70
N VAL A 22 10.48 2.28 -3.44
CA VAL A 22 11.87 2.10 -2.97
C VAL A 22 12.15 2.99 -1.76
N LEU A 23 11.76 4.27 -1.82
CA LEU A 23 11.90 5.19 -0.68
C LEU A 23 11.15 4.68 0.55
N LEU A 24 9.92 4.20 0.36
CA LEU A 24 9.11 3.63 1.43
C LEU A 24 9.73 2.36 2.03
N CYS A 25 10.31 1.48 1.22
CA CYS A 25 11.09 0.34 1.72
C CYS A 25 12.32 0.79 2.52
N MET A 26 13.07 1.80 2.07
CA MET A 26 14.22 2.30 2.83
C MET A 26 13.83 2.86 4.20
N VAL A 27 12.73 3.62 4.26
CA VAL A 27 12.20 4.15 5.53
C VAL A 27 11.73 3.03 6.44
N ALA A 28 11.05 2.01 5.91
CA ALA A 28 10.62 0.85 6.68
C ALA A 28 11.82 0.06 7.23
N LEU A 29 12.88 -0.14 6.44
CA LEU A 29 14.09 -0.84 6.86
C LEU A 29 14.78 -0.10 8.00
N LEU A 30 14.89 1.23 7.89
CA LEU A 30 15.42 2.06 8.96
C LEU A 30 14.57 1.94 10.24
N ALA A 31 13.25 1.92 10.12
CA ALA A 31 12.35 1.74 11.26
C ALA A 31 12.54 0.37 11.93
N VAL A 32 12.73 -0.70 11.16
CA VAL A 32 13.00 -2.05 11.66
C VAL A 32 14.34 -2.11 12.39
N ILE A 33 15.40 -1.50 11.82
CA ILE A 33 16.72 -1.44 12.45
C ILE A 33 16.65 -0.68 13.78
N ILE A 34 16.01 0.50 13.78
CA ILE A 34 15.86 1.31 15.00
C ILE A 34 15.02 0.57 16.04
N GLY A 35 13.93 -0.08 15.63
CA GLY A 35 13.07 -0.87 16.50
C GLY A 35 13.83 -1.98 17.21
N ASN A 36 14.50 -2.84 16.44
CA ASN A 36 15.20 -4.01 16.98
C ASN A 36 16.49 -3.68 17.72
N PHE A 37 17.32 -2.77 17.20
CA PHE A 37 18.65 -2.53 17.76
C PHE A 37 18.70 -1.39 18.78
N TYR A 38 17.71 -0.49 18.80
CA TYR A 38 17.72 0.67 19.70
C TYR A 38 16.54 0.68 20.66
N LEU A 39 15.30 0.58 20.17
CA LEU A 39 14.10 0.69 21.02
C LEU A 39 13.94 -0.49 21.98
N LYS A 40 14.16 -1.72 21.52
CA LYS A 40 14.14 -2.91 22.38
C LYS A 40 15.11 -2.80 23.56
N TYR A 41 16.34 -2.39 23.29
CA TYR A 41 17.37 -2.26 24.33
C TYR A 41 17.05 -1.15 25.33
N LYS A 42 16.51 -0.01 24.84
CA LYS A 42 16.23 1.16 25.67
C LYS A 42 14.95 1.06 26.48
N PHE A 43 13.95 0.30 26.00
CA PHE A 43 12.64 0.16 26.63
C PHE A 43 12.22 -1.31 26.75
N PRO A 44 12.90 -2.11 27.60
CA PRO A 44 12.63 -3.55 27.72
C PRO A 44 11.20 -3.86 28.20
N LEU A 45 10.59 -2.98 29.00
CA LEU A 45 9.19 -3.12 29.45
C LEU A 45 8.15 -2.96 28.32
N LYS A 46 8.55 -2.50 27.13
CA LYS A 46 7.71 -2.37 25.94
C LYS A 46 8.23 -3.19 24.76
N GLU A 47 8.97 -4.27 25.05
CA GLU A 47 9.54 -5.13 24.02
C GLU A 47 8.44 -5.70 23.11
N ASP A 48 7.35 -6.22 23.68
CA ASP A 48 6.22 -6.79 22.93
C ASP A 48 5.64 -5.80 21.91
N VAL A 49 5.40 -4.55 22.33
CA VAL A 49 4.88 -3.48 21.45
C VAL A 49 5.84 -3.18 20.32
N THR A 50 7.13 -3.15 20.63
CA THR A 50 8.19 -2.89 19.65
C THR A 50 8.24 -4.01 18.60
N ASP A 51 8.07 -5.27 19.02
CA ASP A 51 7.99 -6.42 18.12
C ASP A 51 6.81 -6.34 17.15
N TYR A 52 5.63 -5.93 17.62
CA TYR A 52 4.47 -5.75 16.74
C TYR A 52 4.67 -4.65 15.70
N VAL A 53 5.27 -3.52 16.10
CA VAL A 53 5.57 -2.41 15.19
C VAL A 53 6.61 -2.85 14.16
N VAL A 54 7.66 -3.57 14.58
CA VAL A 54 8.67 -4.14 13.67
C VAL A 54 8.04 -5.14 12.70
N ALA A 55 7.21 -6.06 13.18
CA ALA A 55 6.50 -7.03 12.35
C ALA A 55 5.59 -6.34 11.31
N PHE A 56 4.93 -5.24 11.69
CA PHE A 56 4.15 -4.43 10.76
C PHE A 56 5.00 -3.84 9.63
N PHE A 57 6.17 -3.25 9.93
CA PHE A 57 7.06 -2.70 8.91
C PHE A 57 7.64 -3.78 7.99
N ILE A 58 7.99 -4.95 8.52
CA ILE A 58 8.41 -6.11 7.71
C ILE A 58 7.28 -6.53 6.75
N GLY A 59 6.04 -6.61 7.24
CA GLY A 59 4.88 -6.91 6.38
C GLY A 59 4.68 -5.87 5.28
N LEU A 60 4.83 -4.58 5.62
CA LEU A 60 4.73 -3.48 4.67
C LEU A 60 5.84 -3.53 3.61
N GLU A 61 7.06 -3.94 3.97
CA GLU A 61 8.15 -4.18 3.01
C GLU A 61 7.83 -5.31 2.04
N LEU A 62 7.35 -6.46 2.53
CA LEU A 62 6.99 -7.60 1.69
C LEU A 62 5.94 -7.21 0.64
N VAL A 63 4.90 -6.48 1.05
CA VAL A 63 3.87 -5.97 0.14
C VAL A 63 4.47 -4.98 -0.85
N SER A 64 5.34 -4.08 -0.40
CA SER A 64 5.95 -3.06 -1.25
C SER A 64 6.86 -3.67 -2.31
N VAL A 65 7.70 -4.65 -1.94
CA VAL A 65 8.55 -5.41 -2.87
C VAL A 65 7.70 -6.20 -3.86
N PHE A 66 6.62 -6.83 -3.41
CA PHE A 66 5.69 -7.53 -4.30
C PHE A 66 5.10 -6.58 -5.36
N TYR A 67 4.56 -5.42 -4.95
CA TYR A 67 4.03 -4.42 -5.88
C TYR A 67 5.11 -3.84 -6.80
N MET A 68 6.29 -3.58 -6.26
CA MET A 68 7.44 -3.10 -7.01
C MET A 68 7.87 -4.10 -8.09
N SER A 69 7.86 -5.40 -7.79
CA SER A 69 8.18 -6.44 -8.77
C SER A 69 7.17 -6.44 -9.93
N MET A 70 5.88 -6.28 -9.63
CA MET A 70 4.82 -6.21 -10.63
C MET A 70 4.95 -4.96 -11.52
N LEU A 71 5.22 -3.79 -10.93
CA LEU A 71 5.44 -2.56 -11.67
C LEU A 71 6.74 -2.59 -12.48
N SER A 72 7.80 -3.21 -11.95
CA SER A 72 9.07 -3.37 -12.67
C SER A 72 8.93 -4.26 -13.89
N ARG A 73 8.12 -5.33 -13.80
CA ARG A 73 7.76 -6.15 -14.97
C ARG A 73 7.00 -5.33 -16.02
N ALA A 74 6.07 -4.49 -15.60
CA ALA A 74 5.34 -3.59 -16.50
C ALA A 74 6.25 -2.52 -17.12
N TYR A 75 7.21 -2.00 -16.36
CA TYR A 75 8.14 -0.99 -16.83
C TYR A 75 9.07 -1.52 -17.93
N ARG A 76 9.47 -2.80 -17.85
CA ARG A 76 10.35 -3.46 -18.82
C ARG A 76 9.61 -3.98 -20.05
N ASN A 77 8.36 -4.41 -19.91
CA ASN A 77 7.58 -5.03 -20.98
C ASN A 77 6.51 -4.08 -21.54
N ARG A 78 6.65 -3.72 -22.82
CA ARG A 78 5.76 -2.78 -23.51
C ARG A 78 4.30 -3.25 -23.57
N ASP A 79 4.06 -4.53 -23.82
CA ASP A 79 2.71 -5.08 -23.92
C ASP A 79 1.97 -5.01 -22.58
N ILE A 80 2.70 -5.30 -21.48
CA ILE A 80 2.16 -5.19 -20.13
C ILE A 80 1.87 -3.73 -19.78
N LEU A 81 2.77 -2.81 -20.15
CA LEU A 81 2.60 -1.38 -19.94
C LEU A 81 1.36 -0.85 -20.68
N GLU A 82 1.18 -1.24 -21.94
CA GLU A 82 0.04 -0.83 -22.77
C GLU A 82 -1.28 -1.37 -22.21
N LYS A 83 -1.28 -2.62 -21.74
CA LYS A 83 -2.43 -3.24 -21.07
C LYS A 83 -2.79 -2.51 -19.76
N MET A 84 -1.79 -2.12 -18.95
CA MET A 84 -2.03 -1.34 -17.74
C MET A 84 -2.60 0.04 -18.04
N TYR A 85 -2.02 0.75 -19.01
CA TYR A 85 -2.47 2.08 -19.44
C TYR A 85 -3.93 2.03 -19.93
N THR A 86 -4.26 1.05 -20.75
CA THR A 86 -5.62 0.85 -21.28
C THR A 86 -6.61 0.62 -20.14
N LYS A 87 -6.25 -0.23 -19.18
CA LYS A 87 -7.10 -0.54 -18.01
C LYS A 87 -7.27 0.65 -17.05
N GLU A 88 -6.26 1.52 -16.93
CA GLU A 88 -6.35 2.72 -16.10
C GLU A 88 -7.16 3.84 -16.76
N THR A 89 -7.12 3.94 -18.09
CA THR A 89 -7.82 4.98 -18.87
C THR A 89 -9.24 4.57 -19.26
N ASP A 90 -9.63 3.32 -19.05
CA ASP A 90 -10.99 2.83 -19.33
C ASP A 90 -12.04 3.53 -18.46
N GLU A 91 -12.99 4.20 -19.12
CA GLU A 91 -14.08 4.94 -18.48
C GLU A 91 -14.92 4.06 -17.54
N ARG A 92 -15.14 2.78 -17.89
CA ARG A 92 -15.88 1.83 -17.04
C ARG A 92 -15.14 1.59 -15.74
N MET A 93 -13.81 1.45 -15.81
CA MET A 93 -12.97 1.26 -14.63
C MET A 93 -12.94 2.51 -13.74
N ILE A 94 -12.96 3.70 -14.32
CA ILE A 94 -13.05 4.96 -13.56
C ILE A 94 -14.39 5.03 -12.82
N LEU A 95 -15.50 4.77 -13.50
CA LEU A 95 -16.85 4.75 -12.91
C LEU A 95 -16.97 3.73 -11.76
N ILE A 96 -16.44 2.51 -11.94
CA ILE A 96 -16.43 1.50 -10.89
C ILE A 96 -15.62 1.99 -9.68
N ARG A 97 -14.45 2.59 -9.88
CA ARG A 97 -13.61 3.11 -8.78
C ARG A 97 -14.30 4.22 -8.00
N MET A 98 -15.00 5.13 -8.69
CA MET A 98 -15.76 6.21 -8.06
C MET A 98 -16.92 5.66 -7.22
N LYS A 99 -17.71 4.72 -7.76
CA LYS A 99 -18.86 4.14 -7.03
C LYS A 99 -18.48 3.19 -5.89
N SER A 100 -17.37 2.48 -6.02
CA SER A 100 -16.89 1.54 -4.99
C SER A 100 -16.09 2.20 -3.87
N GLY A 101 -15.79 3.50 -3.97
CA GLY A 101 -14.89 4.18 -3.04
C GLY A 101 -13.46 3.62 -3.08
N SER A 102 -13.09 2.88 -4.14
CA SER A 102 -11.82 2.15 -4.24
C SER A 102 -10.57 3.02 -4.19
N ASN A 103 -10.71 4.34 -4.38
CA ASN A 103 -9.61 5.29 -4.23
C ASN A 103 -9.54 5.90 -2.82
N ILE A 104 -10.69 6.16 -2.18
CA ILE A 104 -10.78 6.90 -0.92
C ILE A 104 -10.59 5.97 0.28
N ILE A 105 -11.18 4.76 0.23
CA ILE A 105 -11.14 3.81 1.33
C ILE A 105 -9.69 3.44 1.73
N PRO A 106 -8.77 3.11 0.81
CA PRO A 106 -7.39 2.82 1.18
C PRO A 106 -6.65 4.00 1.83
N ILE A 107 -6.99 5.24 1.45
CA ILE A 107 -6.39 6.45 2.04
C ILE A 107 -6.79 6.56 3.52
N PHE A 108 -8.08 6.41 3.82
CA PHE A 108 -8.56 6.38 5.21
C PHE A 108 -7.96 5.22 6.01
N SER A 109 -7.86 4.03 5.41
CA SER A 109 -7.19 2.89 6.04
C SER A 109 -5.73 3.20 6.39
N MET A 110 -5.02 3.91 5.53
CA MET A 110 -3.63 4.30 5.77
C MET A 110 -3.51 5.30 6.93
N VAL A 111 -4.45 6.24 7.06
CA VAL A 111 -4.51 7.15 8.22
C VAL A 111 -4.74 6.38 9.52
N ILE A 112 -5.67 5.42 9.52
CA ILE A 112 -5.96 4.57 10.69
C ILE A 112 -4.70 3.80 11.12
N VAL A 113 -3.95 3.27 10.16
CA VAL A 113 -2.69 2.55 10.43
C VAL A 113 -1.64 3.48 11.04
N ILE A 114 -1.51 4.72 10.57
CA ILE A 114 -0.56 5.68 11.16
C ILE A 114 -0.96 6.01 12.61
N VAL A 115 -2.25 6.23 12.86
CA VAL A 115 -2.78 6.50 14.20
C VAL A 115 -2.58 5.28 15.12
N SER A 116 -2.78 4.07 14.61
CA SER A 116 -2.62 2.85 15.42
C SER A 116 -1.20 2.68 15.91
N LEU A 117 -0.17 3.03 15.12
CA LEU A 117 1.23 2.98 15.55
C LEU A 117 1.52 3.89 16.76
N ILE A 118 0.83 5.03 16.87
CA ILE A 118 0.95 5.93 18.03
C ILE A 118 0.22 5.32 19.22
N VAL A 119 -1.01 4.84 19.00
CA VAL A 119 -1.87 4.23 20.02
C VAL A 119 -1.27 2.95 20.60
N ALA A 120 -0.43 2.23 19.84
CA ALA A 120 0.25 1.02 20.29
C ALA A 120 1.07 1.22 21.57
N TYR A 121 1.61 2.43 21.80
CA TYR A 121 2.37 2.75 23.01
C TYR A 121 1.51 3.14 24.21
N VAL A 122 0.18 3.31 24.00
CA VAL A 122 -0.83 3.62 25.02
C VAL A 122 -1.64 2.38 25.40
N SER A 123 -2.17 1.65 24.41
CA SER A 123 -2.94 0.41 24.62
C SER A 123 -2.78 -0.53 23.43
N TYR A 124 -2.32 -1.76 23.73
CA TYR A 124 -2.17 -2.82 22.75
C TYR A 124 -3.52 -3.26 22.13
N GLU A 125 -4.57 -3.34 22.95
CA GLU A 125 -5.92 -3.69 22.50
C GLU A 125 -6.47 -2.67 21.50
N ALA A 126 -6.25 -1.38 21.76
CA ALA A 126 -6.65 -0.31 20.86
C ALA A 126 -5.84 -0.34 19.55
N PHE A 127 -4.56 -0.70 19.59
CA PHE A 127 -3.76 -0.90 18.38
C PHE A 127 -4.29 -2.04 17.51
N LEU A 128 -4.50 -3.22 18.10
CA LEU A 128 -4.97 -4.40 17.37
C LEU A 128 -6.32 -4.14 16.71
N THR A 129 -7.25 -3.53 17.43
CA THR A 129 -8.59 -3.22 16.90
C THR A 129 -8.51 -2.27 15.72
N LEU A 130 -7.69 -1.21 15.79
CA LEU A 130 -7.50 -0.28 14.66
C LEU A 130 -6.86 -0.95 13.44
N ILE A 131 -5.88 -1.83 13.64
CA ILE A 131 -5.27 -2.61 12.54
C ILE A 131 -6.33 -3.50 11.87
N ILE A 132 -7.12 -4.24 12.65
CA ILE A 132 -8.19 -5.09 12.12
C ILE A 132 -9.20 -4.26 11.31
N VAL A 133 -9.64 -3.12 11.85
CA VAL A 133 -10.56 -2.20 11.17
C VAL A 133 -9.99 -1.75 9.83
N ALA A 134 -8.71 -1.36 9.79
CA ALA A 134 -8.06 -0.94 8.55
C ALA A 134 -8.06 -2.05 7.48
N PHE A 135 -7.75 -3.29 7.87
CA PHE A 135 -7.78 -4.45 6.97
C PHE A 135 -9.20 -4.77 6.47
N VAL A 136 -10.18 -4.78 7.37
CA VAL A 136 -11.59 -5.00 7.02
C VAL A 136 -12.07 -3.94 6.02
N GLN A 137 -11.71 -2.68 6.22
CA GLN A 137 -12.06 -1.58 5.31
C GLN A 137 -11.51 -1.81 3.89
N ILE A 138 -10.24 -2.26 3.77
CA ILE A 138 -9.62 -2.59 2.48
C ILE A 138 -10.35 -3.77 1.81
N ILE A 139 -10.69 -4.81 2.58
CA ILE A 139 -11.43 -5.99 2.07
C ILE A 139 -12.80 -5.57 1.55
N PHE A 140 -13.55 -4.80 2.33
CA PHE A 140 -14.86 -4.26 1.92
C PHE A 140 -14.75 -3.43 0.64
N SER A 141 -13.73 -2.59 0.51
CA SER A 141 -13.49 -1.83 -0.73
C SER A 141 -13.28 -2.73 -1.94
N LYS A 142 -12.51 -3.82 -1.79
CA LYS A 142 -12.33 -4.81 -2.86
C LYS A 142 -13.63 -5.53 -3.20
N LEU A 143 -14.42 -5.92 -2.20
CA LEU A 143 -15.72 -6.57 -2.41
C LEU A 143 -16.69 -5.64 -3.16
N LEU A 144 -16.78 -4.37 -2.76
CA LEU A 144 -17.59 -3.38 -3.45
C LEU A 144 -17.13 -3.18 -4.90
N LYS A 145 -15.83 -3.14 -5.14
CA LYS A 145 -15.27 -3.05 -6.49
C LYS A 145 -15.68 -4.24 -7.36
N VAL A 146 -15.62 -5.46 -6.82
CA VAL A 146 -16.05 -6.68 -7.52
C VAL A 146 -17.56 -6.64 -7.79
N TYR A 147 -18.36 -6.22 -6.81
CA TYR A 147 -19.81 -6.08 -6.97
C TYR A 147 -20.18 -5.11 -8.09
N TRP A 148 -19.63 -3.89 -8.07
CA TRP A 148 -19.91 -2.89 -9.10
C TRP A 148 -19.38 -3.30 -10.49
N SER A 149 -18.27 -4.04 -10.54
CA SER A 149 -17.73 -4.57 -11.79
C SER A 149 -18.57 -5.67 -12.42
N LYS A 150 -19.42 -6.37 -11.64
CA LYS A 150 -20.37 -7.36 -12.19
C LYS A 150 -21.69 -6.71 -12.62
N LYS A 151 -21.99 -5.53 -12.07
CA LYS A 151 -23.26 -4.82 -12.28
C LYS A 151 -23.22 -3.85 -13.47
N ILE A 152 -22.04 -3.33 -13.82
CA ILE A 152 -21.78 -2.37 -14.91
C ILE A 152 -21.11 -3.10 -16.07
#